data_AF-A0A0V1HGW6-F1
#
_entry.id   AF-A0A0V1HGW6-F1
#
_cell.length_a   1.000
_cell.length_b   1.000
_cell.length_c   1.000
_cell.angle_alpha   90.00
_cell.angle_beta   90.00
_cell.angle_gamma   90.00
#
_symmetry.space_group_name_H-M   'P 1'
#
loop_
_entity.id
_entity.type
_entity.pdbx_description
1 polymer ?
#
loop_
_entity_poly.entity_id
_entity_poly.type
_entity_poly.pdbx_seq_one_letter_code
_entity_poly.pdbx_strand_id
1 'polypeptide(L)'
;MVSTKTISRKTVSISVKMPHTISNYDRCRRKRCLFKRAVFFTFILVYLKNFAMIVTKVHKESKQKVESACTTTNIFNKLPPDFMNLIESSDRNERQKALEILLQQLQITPILDGNAQYGSLISILDEQMCKGSNNSIVVLAANCMKYLVRGLKKRIVRYSSQASLLLIAESALLKLKVKKSVVSSAMVELVETLLEICGFEILATNIHNALSSKYPPVQLHTALILSRFFAHLEPFMFSNQQIKEALQYLFSIANSRDSDTRDAGMKALGIALAVGGEQTLEVSVGNNNIDKMKLLRIREHANAFLASINEENKESVQVEEEKPVQVDFEQKEVQIIKSTSHDLENMVK
;
A
#
# COMPACT_ATOMS: atom_id res chain seq x y z
N MET A 1 -10.56 -14.72 -105.67
CA MET A 1 -9.50 -13.71 -105.83
C MET A 1 -9.52 -12.77 -104.64
N VAL A 2 -8.61 -12.92 -103.67
CA VAL A 2 -7.88 -11.80 -103.04
C VAL A 2 -6.55 -12.41 -102.60
N SER A 3 -5.48 -11.96 -103.26
CA SER A 3 -4.11 -12.44 -103.06
C SER A 3 -3.43 -11.69 -101.92
N THR A 4 -2.65 -12.46 -101.17
CA THR A 4 -1.79 -12.10 -100.06
C THR A 4 -0.66 -11.13 -100.44
N LYS A 5 -0.34 -10.22 -99.52
CA LYS A 5 1.03 -9.71 -99.31
C LYS A 5 1.33 -9.71 -97.80
N THR A 6 2.33 -10.52 -97.47
CA THR A 6 2.96 -10.78 -96.17
C THR A 6 3.71 -9.58 -95.62
N ILE A 7 3.57 -9.30 -94.31
CA ILE A 7 4.65 -8.74 -93.47
C ILE A 7 4.63 -9.44 -92.10
N SER A 8 5.72 -10.16 -91.83
CA SER A 8 6.04 -10.85 -90.59
C SER A 8 6.27 -9.85 -89.44
N ARG A 9 5.56 -10.01 -88.32
CA ARG A 9 5.91 -9.37 -87.04
C ARG A 9 6.59 -10.40 -86.14
N LYS A 10 7.91 -10.31 -86.08
CA LYS A 10 8.74 -10.97 -85.06
C LYS A 10 8.25 -10.55 -83.66
N THR A 11 7.83 -11.51 -82.85
CA THR A 11 7.73 -11.37 -81.40
C THR A 11 9.14 -11.28 -80.82
N VAL A 12 9.58 -10.07 -80.50
CA VAL A 12 10.78 -9.86 -79.68
C VAL A 12 10.31 -9.72 -78.24
N SER A 13 10.56 -10.76 -77.44
CA SER A 13 10.50 -10.69 -75.99
C SER A 13 11.61 -9.75 -75.49
N ILE A 14 11.27 -8.50 -75.22
CA ILE A 14 12.18 -7.56 -74.57
C ILE A 14 12.13 -7.89 -73.07
N SER A 15 13.14 -8.61 -72.58
CA SER A 15 13.43 -8.70 -71.16
C SER A 15 13.93 -7.33 -70.69
N VAL A 16 13.03 -6.49 -70.19
CA VAL A 16 13.40 -5.25 -69.52
C VAL A 16 13.92 -5.62 -68.14
N LYS A 17 15.25 -5.68 -68.00
CA LYS A 17 15.93 -5.69 -66.70
C LYS A 17 15.52 -4.41 -65.95
N MET A 18 14.62 -4.55 -64.98
CA MET A 18 14.31 -3.48 -64.04
C MET A 18 15.53 -3.20 -63.16
N PRO A 19 15.99 -1.94 -63.02
CA PRO A 19 17.06 -1.60 -62.10
C PRO A 19 16.58 -1.71 -60.64
N HIS A 20 17.37 -2.41 -59.83
CA HIS A 20 17.20 -2.54 -58.38
C HIS A 20 17.43 -1.20 -57.67
N THR A 21 16.44 -0.30 -57.62
CA THR A 21 16.56 0.96 -56.87
C THR A 21 15.42 1.25 -55.89
N ILE A 22 14.42 0.37 -55.76
CA ILE A 22 13.28 0.57 -54.83
C ILE A 22 13.59 0.11 -53.39
N SER A 23 14.63 -0.72 -53.18
CA SER A 23 14.96 -1.31 -51.86
C SER A 23 15.52 -0.32 -50.82
N ASN A 24 16.27 0.71 -51.25
CA ASN A 24 16.94 1.62 -50.32
C ASN A 24 16.03 2.73 -49.79
N TYR A 25 15.04 3.17 -50.56
CA TYR A 25 14.12 4.24 -50.15
C TYR A 25 13.16 3.78 -49.04
N ASP A 26 12.63 2.56 -49.15
CA ASP A 26 11.76 1.96 -48.12
C ASP A 26 12.52 1.59 -46.83
N ARG A 27 13.78 1.15 -46.95
CA ARG A 27 14.63 0.86 -45.78
C ARG A 27 14.98 2.14 -45.01
N CYS A 28 15.18 3.25 -45.71
CA CYS A 28 15.43 4.57 -45.11
C CYS A 28 14.16 5.17 -44.47
N ARG A 29 12.98 4.98 -45.08
CA ARG A 29 11.69 5.40 -44.52
C ARG A 29 11.30 4.60 -43.28
N ARG A 30 11.51 3.27 -43.27
CA ARG A 30 11.32 2.42 -42.07
C ARG A 30 12.27 2.79 -40.94
N LYS A 31 13.56 3.07 -41.23
CA LYS A 31 14.52 3.54 -40.22
C LYS A 31 14.15 4.93 -39.66
N ARG A 32 13.68 5.87 -40.48
CA ARG A 32 13.16 7.17 -40.01
C ARG A 32 11.87 7.05 -39.20
N CYS A 33 10.96 6.15 -39.56
CA CYS A 33 9.74 5.89 -38.78
C CYS A 33 10.03 5.19 -37.44
N LEU A 34 10.98 4.24 -37.41
CA LEU A 34 11.44 3.60 -36.18
C LEU A 34 12.19 4.59 -35.28
N PHE A 35 13.02 5.47 -35.85
CA PHE A 35 13.71 6.52 -35.11
C PHE A 35 12.71 7.55 -34.55
N LYS A 36 11.73 8.00 -35.34
CA LYS A 36 10.66 8.89 -34.85
C LYS A 36 9.82 8.23 -33.76
N ARG A 37 9.47 6.94 -33.89
CA ARG A 37 8.78 6.17 -32.85
C ARG A 37 9.63 6.03 -31.58
N ALA A 38 10.93 5.74 -31.72
CA ALA A 38 11.85 5.61 -30.60
C ALA A 38 12.02 6.94 -29.84
N VAL A 39 12.20 8.06 -30.57
CA VAL A 39 12.30 9.40 -29.98
C VAL A 39 10.99 9.82 -29.30
N PHE A 40 9.84 9.46 -29.87
CA PHE A 40 8.54 9.72 -29.24
C PHE A 40 8.34 8.87 -27.98
N PHE A 41 8.75 7.61 -27.99
CA PHE A 41 8.67 6.71 -26.84
C PHE A 41 9.60 7.14 -25.71
N THR A 42 10.82 7.60 -26.02
CA THR A 42 11.72 8.15 -25.00
C THR A 42 11.17 9.45 -24.41
N PHE A 43 10.55 10.31 -25.23
CA PHE A 43 9.88 11.52 -24.74
C PHE A 43 8.72 11.20 -23.79
N ILE A 44 7.88 10.22 -24.15
CA ILE A 44 6.76 9.75 -23.30
C ILE A 44 7.30 9.17 -21.98
N LEU A 45 8.34 8.34 -22.02
CA LEU A 45 8.93 7.76 -20.79
C LEU A 45 9.53 8.82 -19.88
N VAL A 46 10.17 9.85 -20.43
CA VAL A 46 10.69 10.99 -19.67
C VAL A 46 9.54 11.81 -19.09
N TYR A 47 8.47 12.05 -19.86
CA TYR A 47 7.27 12.76 -19.39
C TYR A 47 6.57 11.99 -18.26
N LEU A 48 6.39 10.68 -18.38
CA LEU A 48 5.79 9.84 -17.35
C LEU A 48 6.63 9.80 -16.07
N LYS A 49 7.97 9.74 -16.18
CA LYS A 49 8.87 9.84 -15.03
C LYS A 49 8.81 11.20 -14.35
N ASN A 50 8.82 12.28 -15.12
CA ASN A 50 8.70 13.63 -14.59
C ASN A 50 7.34 13.85 -13.93
N PHE A 51 6.26 13.36 -14.54
CA PHE A 51 4.91 13.43 -14.00
C PHE A 51 4.78 12.63 -12.70
N ALA A 52 5.28 11.39 -12.65
CA ALA A 52 5.31 10.59 -11.43
C ALA A 52 6.13 11.27 -10.31
N MET A 53 7.25 11.90 -10.64
CA MET A 53 8.06 12.66 -9.68
C MET A 53 7.31 13.91 -9.17
N ILE A 54 6.59 14.62 -10.04
CA ILE A 54 5.78 15.78 -9.66
C ILE A 54 4.61 15.35 -8.78
N VAL A 55 3.87 14.31 -9.16
CA VAL A 55 2.74 13.77 -8.37
C VAL A 55 3.23 13.31 -7.00
N THR A 56 4.32 12.55 -6.93
CA THR A 56 4.88 12.12 -5.62
C THR A 56 5.38 13.29 -4.78
N LYS A 57 5.96 14.32 -5.40
CA LYS A 57 6.38 15.54 -4.70
C LYS A 57 5.19 16.34 -4.17
N VAL A 58 4.13 16.51 -4.96
CA VAL A 58 2.88 17.20 -4.56
C VAL A 58 2.14 16.41 -3.47
N HIS A 59 2.13 15.07 -3.54
CA HIS A 59 1.56 14.22 -2.50
C HIS A 59 2.36 14.26 -1.20
N LYS A 60 3.70 14.38 -1.30
CA LYS A 60 4.59 14.56 -0.15
C LYS A 60 4.45 15.95 0.47
N GLU A 61 4.35 16.99 -0.35
CA GLU A 61 4.19 18.38 0.10
C GLU A 61 2.81 18.63 0.74
N SER A 62 1.75 18.02 0.20
CA SER A 62 0.41 18.07 0.82
C SER A 62 0.37 17.30 2.15
N LYS A 63 0.95 16.09 2.24
CA LYS A 63 1.10 15.37 3.53
C LYS A 63 1.90 16.17 4.56
N GLN A 64 2.96 16.85 4.12
CA GLN A 64 3.82 17.66 4.99
C GLN A 64 3.14 18.96 5.43
N LYS A 65 2.27 19.54 4.61
CA LYS A 65 1.47 20.74 4.92
C LYS A 65 0.28 20.45 5.83
N VAL A 66 -0.29 19.24 5.78
CA VAL A 66 -1.30 18.77 6.76
C VAL A 66 -0.64 18.47 8.12
N GLU A 67 0.61 18.02 8.14
CA GLU A 67 1.36 17.74 9.38
C GLU A 67 1.78 19.01 10.16
N SER A 68 1.92 20.16 9.51
CA SER A 68 2.34 21.41 10.16
C SER A 68 1.20 22.24 10.77
N ALA A 69 -0.06 21.87 10.52
CA ALA A 69 -1.24 22.60 11.01
C ALA A 69 -1.81 22.07 12.34
N CYS A 70 -1.31 20.94 12.85
CA CYS A 70 -1.71 20.40 14.16
C CYS A 70 -0.61 20.69 15.17
N THR A 71 -0.89 21.52 16.16
CA THR A 71 0.04 21.86 17.25
C THR A 71 0.58 20.59 17.89
N THR A 72 1.89 20.36 17.79
CA THR A 72 2.55 19.21 18.41
C THR A 72 2.36 19.27 19.92
N THR A 73 1.75 18.23 20.49
CA THR A 73 1.41 18.20 21.92
C THR A 73 2.30 17.20 22.64
N ASN A 74 2.86 17.62 23.79
CA ASN A 74 3.53 16.71 24.71
C ASN A 74 2.46 16.10 25.64
N ILE A 75 2.27 14.78 25.55
CA ILE A 75 1.27 14.05 26.34
C ILE A 75 1.55 14.09 27.85
N PHE A 76 2.81 14.20 28.27
CA PHE A 76 3.15 14.22 29.69
C PHE A 76 2.56 15.43 30.42
N ASN A 77 2.33 16.54 29.70
CA ASN A 77 1.67 17.73 30.27
C ASN A 77 0.15 17.55 30.49
N LYS A 78 -0.44 16.49 29.93
CA LYS A 78 -1.86 16.16 30.06
C LYS A 78 -2.11 15.00 31.03
N LEU A 79 -1.05 14.32 31.44
CA LEU A 79 -1.12 13.19 32.37
C LEU A 79 -0.96 13.68 33.81
N PRO A 80 -1.52 12.94 34.79
CA PRO A 80 -1.24 13.19 36.20
C PRO A 80 0.27 13.11 36.48
N PRO A 81 0.81 13.94 37.39
CA PRO A 81 2.25 13.92 37.72
C PRO A 81 2.71 12.56 38.24
N ASP A 82 1.85 11.82 38.92
CA ASP A 82 2.14 10.48 39.49
C ASP A 82 1.92 9.33 38.50
N PHE A 83 1.64 9.62 37.23
CA PHE A 83 1.26 8.62 36.22
C PHE A 83 2.27 7.47 36.09
N MET A 84 3.57 7.78 36.07
CA MET A 84 4.63 6.77 35.91
C MET A 84 4.69 5.83 37.12
N ASN A 85 4.34 6.30 38.32
CA ASN A 85 4.26 5.46 39.51
C ASN A 85 2.99 4.60 39.50
N LEU A 86 1.88 5.16 39.00
CA LEU A 86 0.59 4.44 38.93
C LEU A 86 0.63 3.26 37.95
N ILE A 87 1.35 3.38 36.83
CA ILE A 87 1.47 2.29 35.84
C ILE A 87 2.38 1.16 36.31
N GLU A 88 3.32 1.44 37.22
CA GLU A 88 4.21 0.47 37.86
C GLU A 88 3.68 -0.05 39.21
N SER A 89 2.53 0.46 39.66
CA SER A 89 1.92 0.07 40.93
C SER A 89 1.64 -1.44 41.00
N SER A 90 1.74 -1.99 42.21
CA SER A 90 1.39 -3.39 42.46
C SER A 90 -0.12 -3.65 42.25
N ASP A 91 -0.93 -2.63 42.51
CA ASP A 91 -2.38 -2.69 42.41
C ASP A 91 -2.86 -2.69 40.97
N ARG A 92 -3.42 -3.84 40.55
CA ARG A 92 -3.92 -4.05 39.18
C ARG A 92 -4.96 -3.00 38.75
N ASN A 93 -5.75 -2.49 39.68
CA ASN A 93 -6.83 -1.53 39.40
C ASN A 93 -6.26 -0.13 39.13
N GLU A 94 -5.19 0.25 39.83
CA GLU A 94 -4.51 1.52 39.59
C GLU A 94 -3.81 1.51 38.23
N ARG A 95 -3.12 0.41 37.91
CA ARG A 95 -2.53 0.20 36.57
C ARG A 95 -3.57 0.29 35.46
N GLN A 96 -4.72 -0.35 35.64
CA GLN A 96 -5.79 -0.31 34.65
C GLN A 96 -6.32 1.12 34.44
N LYS A 97 -6.62 1.85 35.53
CA LYS A 97 -7.06 3.24 35.46
C LYS A 97 -6.02 4.15 34.81
N ALA A 98 -4.74 3.97 35.13
CA ALA A 98 -3.65 4.73 34.51
C ALA A 98 -3.63 4.49 32.99
N LEU A 99 -3.68 3.22 32.55
CA LEU A 99 -3.70 2.89 31.12
C LEU A 99 -4.95 3.43 30.40
N GLU A 100 -6.11 3.43 31.05
CA GLU A 100 -7.34 4.02 30.50
C GLU A 100 -7.20 5.54 30.30
N ILE A 101 -6.64 6.26 31.28
CA ILE A 101 -6.35 7.70 31.18
C ILE A 101 -5.36 7.95 30.03
N LEU A 102 -4.29 7.16 29.93
CA LEU A 102 -3.31 7.29 28.84
C LEU A 102 -3.97 7.07 27.48
N LEU A 103 -4.79 6.03 27.35
CA LEU A 103 -5.47 5.70 26.09
C LEU A 103 -6.37 6.84 25.63
N GLN A 104 -7.16 7.42 26.55
CA GLN A 104 -8.02 8.57 26.25
C GLN A 104 -7.21 9.77 25.76
N GLN A 105 -6.11 10.10 26.44
CA GLN A 105 -5.25 11.22 26.01
C GLN A 105 -4.64 10.96 24.62
N LEU A 106 -4.15 9.74 24.36
CA LEU A 106 -3.59 9.37 23.06
C LEU A 106 -4.62 9.38 21.93
N GLN A 107 -5.90 9.09 22.21
CA GLN A 107 -6.97 9.19 21.23
C GLN A 107 -7.33 10.64 20.90
N ILE A 108 -7.25 11.54 21.88
CA ILE A 108 -7.52 12.98 21.70
C ILE A 108 -6.36 13.66 20.95
N THR A 109 -5.11 13.21 21.16
CA THR A 109 -3.93 13.81 20.54
C THR A 109 -3.43 12.99 19.34
N PRO A 110 -3.84 13.29 18.10
CA PRO A 110 -3.47 12.49 16.93
C PRO A 110 -1.99 12.63 16.53
N ILE A 111 -1.32 13.73 16.92
CA ILE A 111 0.09 14.00 16.58
C ILE A 111 0.85 14.33 17.86
N LEU A 112 1.90 13.56 18.13
CA LEU A 112 2.72 13.66 19.32
C LEU A 112 3.99 14.46 19.05
N ASP A 113 4.44 15.20 20.07
CA ASP A 113 5.74 15.87 20.01
C ASP A 113 6.86 14.83 19.91
N GLY A 114 7.69 14.95 18.87
CA GLY A 114 8.79 14.04 18.58
C GLY A 114 10.12 14.42 19.24
N ASN A 115 10.10 15.33 20.21
CA ASN A 115 11.24 15.69 21.06
C ASN A 115 11.09 15.21 22.52
N ALA A 116 9.88 14.83 22.97
CA ALA A 116 9.65 14.35 24.32
C ALA A 116 10.25 12.94 24.54
N GLN A 117 10.63 12.57 25.77
CA GLN A 117 11.29 11.28 26.03
C GLN A 117 10.25 10.16 26.27
N TYR A 118 9.94 9.38 25.24
CA TYR A 118 8.99 8.24 25.35
C TYR A 118 9.63 6.89 25.69
N GLY A 119 10.97 6.80 25.78
CA GLY A 119 11.67 5.53 25.96
C GLY A 119 11.20 4.74 27.19
N SER A 120 11.09 5.40 28.34
CA SER A 120 10.61 4.77 29.58
C SER A 120 9.16 4.28 29.46
N LEU A 121 8.29 5.10 28.84
CA LEU A 121 6.89 4.74 28.63
C LEU A 121 6.75 3.51 27.73
N ILE A 122 7.51 3.47 26.64
CA ILE A 122 7.54 2.33 25.70
C ILE A 122 7.99 1.05 26.42
N SER A 123 9.04 1.13 27.24
CA SER A 123 9.55 -0.01 28.01
C SER A 123 8.52 -0.54 29.01
N ILE A 124 7.83 0.35 29.73
CA ILE A 124 6.79 -0.04 30.68
C ILE A 124 5.60 -0.69 29.96
N LEU A 125 5.17 -0.11 28.84
CA LEU A 125 4.07 -0.67 28.04
C LEU A 125 4.43 -2.06 27.49
N ASP A 126 5.65 -2.24 26.99
CA ASP A 126 6.15 -3.55 26.55
C ASP A 126 6.17 -4.56 27.71
N GLU A 127 6.60 -4.15 28.90
CA GLU A 127 6.54 -4.99 30.09
C GLU A 127 5.10 -5.39 30.46
N GLN A 128 4.14 -4.46 30.43
CA GLN A 128 2.73 -4.77 30.70
C GLN A 128 2.13 -5.71 29.62
N MET A 129 2.57 -5.61 28.37
CA MET A 129 2.17 -6.55 27.30
C MET A 129 2.75 -7.96 27.53
N CYS A 130 4.04 -8.05 27.87
CA CYS A 130 4.76 -9.30 28.06
C CYS A 130 4.37 -10.02 29.35
N LYS A 131 4.51 -9.33 30.49
CA LYS A 131 4.33 -9.89 31.84
C LYS A 131 2.91 -9.73 32.39
N GLY A 132 2.03 -9.00 31.71
CA GLY A 132 0.66 -8.79 32.14
C GLY A 132 -0.09 -10.12 32.33
N SER A 133 -0.48 -10.41 33.56
CA SER A 133 -1.29 -11.58 33.92
C SER A 133 -2.77 -11.38 33.60
N ASN A 134 -3.23 -10.12 33.59
CA ASN A 134 -4.60 -9.75 33.29
C ASN A 134 -4.76 -9.35 31.82
N ASN A 135 -5.67 -10.02 31.11
CA ASN A 135 -5.92 -9.78 29.68
C ASN A 135 -6.40 -8.34 29.42
N SER A 136 -7.18 -7.73 30.31
CA SER A 136 -7.66 -6.36 30.12
C SER A 136 -6.53 -5.35 30.14
N ILE A 137 -5.56 -5.51 31.05
CA ILE A 137 -4.35 -4.66 31.12
C ILE A 137 -3.51 -4.84 29.86
N VAL A 138 -3.32 -6.08 29.40
CA VAL A 138 -2.57 -6.39 28.16
C VAL A 138 -3.21 -5.73 26.95
N VAL A 139 -4.55 -5.79 26.83
CA VAL A 139 -5.30 -5.17 25.72
C VAL A 139 -5.20 -3.64 25.76
N LEU A 140 -5.33 -3.04 26.95
CA LEU A 140 -5.17 -1.59 27.12
C LEU A 140 -3.73 -1.15 26.78
N ALA A 141 -2.72 -1.87 27.24
CA ALA A 141 -1.32 -1.58 26.94
C ALA A 141 -1.03 -1.67 25.43
N ALA A 142 -1.54 -2.71 24.74
CA ALA A 142 -1.40 -2.84 23.30
C ALA A 142 -2.09 -1.70 22.53
N ASN A 143 -3.28 -1.29 22.98
CA ASN A 143 -3.98 -0.15 22.40
C ASN A 143 -3.23 1.17 22.65
N CYS A 144 -2.71 1.41 23.85
CA CYS A 144 -1.86 2.57 24.13
C CYS A 144 -0.64 2.58 23.22
N MET A 145 0.04 1.45 23.06
CA MET A 145 1.18 1.32 22.14
C MET A 145 0.77 1.63 20.70
N LYS A 146 -0.37 1.11 20.24
CA LYS A 146 -0.91 1.36 18.88
C LYS A 146 -1.09 2.85 18.61
N TYR A 147 -1.76 3.58 19.51
CA TYR A 147 -1.96 5.02 19.34
C TYR A 147 -0.67 5.83 19.53
N LEU A 148 0.24 5.39 20.39
CA LEU A 148 1.56 6.01 20.55
C LEU A 148 2.37 5.93 19.24
N VAL A 149 2.41 4.76 18.62
CA VAL A 149 3.09 4.56 17.33
C VAL A 149 2.42 5.41 16.25
N ARG A 150 1.08 5.44 16.18
CA ARG A 150 0.33 6.32 15.24
C ARG A 150 0.65 7.80 15.44
N GLY A 151 0.73 8.24 16.69
CA GLY A 151 1.00 9.64 17.03
C GLY A 151 2.43 10.07 16.71
N LEU A 152 3.41 9.17 16.83
CA LEU A 152 4.82 9.43 16.53
C LEU A 152 5.17 9.22 15.05
N LYS A 153 4.37 8.42 14.32
CA LYS A 153 4.62 8.07 12.91
C LYS A 153 6.07 7.61 12.71
N LYS A 154 6.76 8.10 11.69
CA LYS A 154 8.17 7.78 11.39
C LYS A 154 9.16 8.25 12.46
N ARG A 155 8.77 9.15 13.38
CA ARG A 155 9.65 9.62 14.46
C ARG A 155 9.88 8.55 15.52
N ILE A 156 9.05 7.49 15.57
CA ILE A 156 9.25 6.33 16.44
C ILE A 156 10.63 5.68 16.22
N VAL A 157 11.16 5.76 14.99
CA VAL A 157 12.47 5.23 14.62
C VAL A 157 13.60 5.96 15.36
N ARG A 158 13.39 7.21 15.83
CA ARG A 158 14.40 7.97 16.61
C ARG A 158 14.44 7.59 18.08
N TYR A 159 13.30 7.21 18.63
CA TYR A 159 13.16 6.73 20.02
C TYR A 159 13.60 5.29 20.19
N SER A 160 13.97 4.69 19.08
CA SER A 160 14.40 3.32 19.01
C SER A 160 15.84 3.34 18.54
N SER A 161 16.78 3.03 19.44
CA SER A 161 17.81 2.11 18.96
C SER A 161 17.05 0.97 18.29
N GLN A 162 17.41 0.59 17.05
CA GLN A 162 16.67 -0.41 16.25
C GLN A 162 16.12 -1.59 17.07
N ALA A 163 16.84 -1.97 18.14
CA ALA A 163 16.43 -2.90 19.17
C ALA A 163 15.02 -2.70 19.79
N SER A 164 14.58 -1.50 20.19
CA SER A 164 13.31 -1.38 20.95
C SER A 164 12.06 -1.48 20.07
N LEU A 165 12.08 -0.95 18.85
CA LEU A 165 10.99 -1.14 17.89
C LEU A 165 10.88 -2.62 17.47
N LEU A 166 12.03 -3.25 17.23
CA LEU A 166 12.09 -4.68 16.95
C LEU A 166 11.58 -5.49 18.14
N LEU A 167 11.89 -5.07 19.36
CA LEU A 167 11.40 -5.71 20.59
C LEU A 167 9.87 -5.64 20.69
N ILE A 168 9.25 -4.48 20.45
CA ILE A 168 7.78 -4.33 20.51
C ILE A 168 7.09 -5.28 19.51
N ALA A 169 7.59 -5.32 18.27
CA ALA A 169 7.04 -6.19 17.24
C ALA A 169 7.24 -7.67 17.59
N GLU A 170 8.41 -8.05 18.13
CA GLU A 170 8.68 -9.40 18.61
C GLU A 170 7.76 -9.78 19.79
N SER A 171 7.65 -8.92 20.80
CA SER A 171 6.76 -9.08 21.95
C SER A 171 5.30 -9.28 21.53
N ALA A 172 4.80 -8.43 20.62
CA ALA A 172 3.43 -8.51 20.11
C ALA A 172 3.19 -9.82 19.34
N LEU A 173 4.10 -10.20 18.43
CA LEU A 173 4.00 -11.42 17.64
C LEU A 173 4.11 -12.68 18.53
N LEU A 174 4.97 -12.67 19.55
CA LEU A 174 5.09 -13.77 20.51
C LEU A 174 3.83 -13.94 21.37
N LYS A 175 3.13 -12.83 21.69
CA LYS A 175 1.90 -12.86 22.48
C LYS A 175 0.70 -13.42 21.71
N LEU A 176 0.76 -13.52 20.37
CA LEU A 176 -0.26 -14.17 19.53
C LEU A 176 -0.42 -15.68 19.81
N LYS A 177 0.43 -16.28 20.64
CA LYS A 177 0.23 -17.64 21.18
C LYS A 177 -1.04 -17.76 22.03
N VAL A 178 -1.54 -16.64 22.58
CA VAL A 178 -2.72 -16.62 23.44
C VAL A 178 -3.99 -16.76 22.62
N LYS A 179 -4.77 -17.83 22.86
CA LYS A 179 -6.01 -18.14 22.11
C LYS A 179 -7.18 -17.17 22.35
N LYS A 180 -7.09 -16.27 23.33
CA LYS A 180 -8.17 -15.33 23.65
C LYS A 180 -8.28 -14.28 22.55
N SER A 181 -9.41 -14.28 21.84
CA SER A 181 -9.67 -13.41 20.68
C SER A 181 -9.45 -11.92 20.96
N VAL A 182 -9.82 -11.45 22.15
CA VAL A 182 -9.66 -10.03 22.53
C VAL A 182 -8.18 -9.62 22.58
N VAL A 183 -7.32 -10.50 23.11
CA VAL A 183 -5.88 -10.24 23.21
C VAL A 183 -5.23 -10.34 21.83
N SER A 184 -5.55 -11.39 21.06
CA SER A 184 -4.98 -11.55 19.73
C SER A 184 -5.41 -10.44 18.78
N SER A 185 -6.66 -9.97 18.83
CA SER A 185 -7.13 -8.82 18.03
C SER A 185 -6.33 -7.54 18.31
N ALA A 186 -6.14 -7.21 19.59
CA ALA A 186 -5.38 -6.01 19.96
C ALA A 186 -3.90 -6.08 19.52
N MET A 187 -3.29 -7.27 19.58
CA MET A 187 -1.92 -7.48 19.12
C MET A 187 -1.81 -7.44 17.59
N VAL A 188 -2.79 -8.02 16.87
CA VAL A 188 -2.87 -7.96 15.41
C VAL A 188 -2.92 -6.51 14.93
N GLU A 189 -3.81 -5.69 15.51
CA GLU A 189 -3.94 -4.27 15.15
C GLU A 189 -2.67 -3.46 15.44
N LEU A 190 -1.96 -3.80 16.52
CA LEU A 190 -0.68 -3.18 16.86
C LEU A 190 0.39 -3.50 15.81
N VAL A 191 0.52 -4.77 15.42
CA VAL A 191 1.50 -5.20 14.41
C VAL A 191 1.16 -4.61 13.04
N GLU A 192 -0.11 -4.58 12.65
CA GLU A 192 -0.56 -3.93 11.40
C GLU A 192 -0.18 -2.45 11.37
N THR A 193 -0.43 -1.74 12.47
CA THR A 193 -0.06 -0.33 12.62
C THR A 193 1.46 -0.12 12.53
N LEU A 194 2.25 -1.02 13.12
CA LEU A 194 3.71 -0.98 13.01
C LEU A 194 4.17 -1.19 11.56
N LEU A 195 3.57 -2.14 10.83
CA LEU A 195 3.88 -2.39 9.41
C LEU A 195 3.56 -1.19 8.53
N GLU A 196 2.43 -0.54 8.77
CA GLU A 196 2.00 0.66 8.02
C GLU A 196 2.98 1.83 8.22
N ILE A 197 3.46 2.04 9.45
CA ILE A 197 4.24 3.23 9.82
C ILE A 197 5.75 3.04 9.57
N CYS A 198 6.29 1.88 9.94
CA CYS A 198 7.71 1.59 9.87
C CYS A 198 8.11 0.94 8.55
N GLY A 199 7.17 0.26 7.88
CA GLY A 199 7.41 -0.47 6.64
C GLY A 199 7.92 -1.90 6.88
N PHE A 200 7.78 -2.72 5.84
CA PHE A 200 8.08 -4.15 5.89
C PHE A 200 9.55 -4.45 6.15
N GLU A 201 10.47 -3.68 5.57
CA GLU A 201 11.92 -3.94 5.63
C GLU A 201 12.47 -3.94 7.06
N ILE A 202 11.95 -3.04 7.91
CA ILE A 202 12.38 -2.94 9.30
C ILE A 202 11.86 -4.14 10.12
N LEU A 203 10.64 -4.60 9.84
CA LEU A 203 10.00 -5.70 10.59
C LEU A 203 10.25 -7.09 10.00
N ALA A 204 10.93 -7.20 8.86
CA ALA A 204 11.02 -8.44 8.08
C ALA A 204 11.55 -9.61 8.91
N THR A 205 12.64 -9.43 9.65
CA THR A 205 13.23 -10.46 10.52
C THR A 205 12.22 -10.99 11.54
N ASN A 206 11.44 -10.11 12.17
CA ASN A 206 10.45 -10.49 13.17
C ASN A 206 9.29 -11.26 12.55
N ILE A 207 8.84 -10.84 11.37
CA ILE A 207 7.79 -11.51 10.61
C ILE A 207 8.25 -12.90 10.18
N HIS A 208 9.45 -13.04 9.61
CA HIS A 208 10.00 -14.33 9.19
C HIS A 208 10.15 -15.29 10.38
N ASN A 209 10.59 -14.78 11.54
CA ASN A 209 10.64 -15.55 12.79
C ASN A 209 9.23 -15.98 13.26
N ALA A 210 8.22 -15.12 13.11
CA ALA A 210 6.84 -15.45 13.46
C ALA A 210 6.21 -16.48 12.50
N LEU A 211 6.49 -16.39 11.20
CA LEU A 211 6.04 -17.37 10.20
C LEU A 211 6.70 -18.75 10.39
N SER A 212 7.95 -18.78 10.86
CA SER A 212 8.67 -20.03 11.18
C SER A 212 8.41 -20.55 12.61
N SER A 213 7.50 -19.92 13.34
CA SER A 213 7.17 -20.28 14.72
C SER A 213 6.58 -21.69 14.84
N LYS A 214 6.92 -22.38 15.94
CA LYS A 214 6.36 -23.70 16.27
C LYS A 214 4.87 -23.68 16.62
N TYR A 215 4.30 -22.50 16.86
CA TYR A 215 2.94 -22.33 17.36
C TYR A 215 1.99 -21.96 16.21
N PRO A 216 1.01 -22.82 15.85
CA PRO A 216 0.08 -22.53 14.74
C PRO A 216 -0.69 -21.21 14.88
N PRO A 217 -1.18 -20.78 16.07
CA PRO A 217 -1.86 -19.49 16.21
C PRO A 217 -1.00 -18.28 15.81
N VAL A 218 0.31 -18.34 16.05
CA VAL A 218 1.25 -17.27 15.66
C VAL A 218 1.37 -17.23 14.15
N GLN A 219 1.55 -18.39 13.51
CA GLN A 219 1.62 -18.50 12.04
C GLN A 219 0.31 -18.03 11.38
N LEU A 220 -0.84 -18.47 11.90
CA LEU A 220 -2.18 -18.09 11.46
C LEU A 220 -2.35 -16.56 11.45
N HIS A 221 -2.17 -15.92 12.60
CA HIS A 221 -2.36 -14.48 12.71
C HIS A 221 -1.34 -13.70 11.89
N THR A 222 -0.08 -14.17 11.83
CA THR A 222 0.95 -13.50 11.01
C THR A 222 0.61 -13.58 9.52
N ALA A 223 0.14 -14.73 9.03
CA ALA A 223 -0.31 -14.87 7.64
C ALA A 223 -1.52 -13.96 7.33
N LEU A 224 -2.47 -13.83 8.26
CA LEU A 224 -3.60 -12.90 8.11
C LEU A 224 -3.17 -11.43 8.10
N ILE A 225 -2.25 -11.03 8.97
CA ILE A 225 -1.67 -9.68 8.97
C ILE A 225 -1.03 -9.39 7.61
N LEU A 226 -0.23 -10.32 7.09
CA LEU A 226 0.40 -10.17 5.77
C LEU A 226 -0.61 -10.11 4.63
N SER A 227 -1.68 -10.89 4.71
CA SER A 227 -2.76 -10.86 3.71
C SER A 227 -3.37 -9.46 3.59
N ARG A 228 -3.59 -8.78 4.72
CA ARG A 228 -4.10 -7.40 4.78
C ARG A 228 -3.05 -6.39 4.36
N PHE A 229 -1.80 -6.59 4.76
CA PHE A 229 -0.71 -5.72 4.34
C PHE A 229 -0.50 -5.74 2.82
N PHE A 230 -0.50 -6.93 2.21
CA PHE A 230 -0.36 -7.11 0.75
C PHE A 230 -1.48 -6.46 -0.05
N ALA A 231 -2.70 -6.41 0.49
CA ALA A 231 -3.82 -5.70 -0.14
C ALA A 231 -3.55 -4.20 -0.36
N HIS A 232 -2.67 -3.60 0.43
CA HIS A 232 -2.33 -2.16 0.36
C HIS A 232 -0.99 -1.91 -0.34
N LEU A 233 -0.31 -2.96 -0.83
CA LEU A 233 0.97 -2.81 -1.53
C LEU A 233 0.78 -2.49 -3.01
N GLU A 234 1.73 -1.75 -3.56
CA GLU A 234 1.82 -1.55 -4.99
C GLU A 234 2.49 -2.75 -5.69
N PRO A 235 2.11 -3.12 -6.92
CA PRO A 235 2.64 -4.31 -7.60
C PRO A 235 4.17 -4.36 -7.70
N PHE A 236 4.83 -3.20 -7.87
CA PHE A 236 6.30 -3.14 -7.97
C PHE A 236 7.00 -3.52 -6.65
N MET A 237 6.33 -3.41 -5.51
CA MET A 237 6.93 -3.71 -4.19
C MET A 237 7.20 -5.20 -3.99
N PHE A 238 6.48 -6.08 -4.70
CA PHE A 238 6.71 -7.53 -4.69
C PHE A 238 8.06 -7.96 -5.30
N SER A 239 8.77 -7.03 -5.94
CA SER A 239 10.15 -7.27 -6.40
C SER A 239 11.16 -7.33 -5.24
N ASN A 240 10.81 -6.82 -4.06
CA ASN A 240 11.67 -6.78 -2.87
C ASN A 240 12.00 -8.19 -2.35
N GLN A 241 13.28 -8.44 -2.07
CA GLN A 241 13.78 -9.74 -1.60
C GLN A 241 13.08 -10.22 -0.31
N GLN A 242 12.84 -9.30 0.64
CA GLN A 242 12.22 -9.66 1.93
C GLN A 242 10.77 -10.12 1.78
N ILE A 243 10.04 -9.54 0.81
CA ILE A 243 8.66 -9.94 0.48
C ILE A 243 8.66 -11.30 -0.21
N LYS A 244 9.60 -11.56 -1.13
CA LYS A 244 9.75 -12.87 -1.77
C LYS A 244 10.03 -13.98 -0.77
N GLU A 245 10.91 -13.72 0.20
CA GLU A 245 11.18 -14.64 1.31
C GLU A 245 9.92 -14.88 2.16
N ALA A 246 9.15 -13.83 2.45
CA ALA A 246 7.88 -13.99 3.17
C ALA A 246 6.87 -14.85 2.40
N LEU A 247 6.81 -14.74 1.07
CA LEU A 247 5.97 -15.60 0.23
C LEU A 247 6.42 -17.06 0.27
N GLN A 248 7.73 -17.33 0.34
CA GLN A 248 8.26 -18.69 0.53
C GLN A 248 7.85 -19.28 1.88
N TYR A 249 7.92 -18.49 2.96
CA TYR A 249 7.42 -18.90 4.27
C TYR A 249 5.91 -19.14 4.27
N LEU A 250 5.12 -18.29 3.62
CA LEU A 250 3.68 -18.47 3.47
C LEU A 250 3.34 -19.73 2.68
N PHE A 251 4.14 -20.08 1.67
CA PHE A 251 3.99 -21.34 0.96
C PHE A 251 4.26 -22.55 1.87
N SER A 252 5.27 -22.47 2.74
CA SER A 252 5.47 -23.50 3.78
C SER A 252 4.25 -23.64 4.71
N ILE A 253 3.66 -22.51 5.12
CA ILE A 253 2.45 -22.47 5.95
C ILE A 253 1.22 -23.05 5.22
N ALA A 254 1.09 -22.84 3.90
CA ALA A 254 0.06 -23.45 3.07
C ALA A 254 0.19 -24.98 2.94
N ASN A 255 1.27 -25.57 3.48
CA ASN A 255 1.48 -27.01 3.63
C ASN A 255 1.35 -27.48 5.09
N SER A 256 0.90 -26.61 6.00
CA SER A 256 0.73 -26.95 7.41
C SER A 256 -0.41 -27.95 7.65
N ARG A 257 -0.27 -28.70 8.75
CA ARG A 257 -1.26 -29.71 9.18
C ARG A 257 -2.57 -29.06 9.64
N ASP A 258 -2.46 -27.93 10.32
CA ASP A 258 -3.59 -27.19 10.85
C ASP A 258 -4.42 -26.57 9.72
N SER A 259 -5.74 -26.75 9.76
CA SER A 259 -6.62 -26.33 8.66
C SER A 259 -6.69 -24.81 8.54
N ASP A 260 -6.81 -24.11 9.66
CA ASP A 260 -6.98 -22.66 9.69
C ASP A 260 -5.69 -21.96 9.28
N THR A 261 -4.55 -22.43 9.80
CA THR A 261 -3.23 -21.91 9.47
C THR A 261 -2.91 -22.11 7.99
N ARG A 262 -3.29 -23.26 7.42
CA ARG A 262 -3.16 -23.54 5.99
C ARG A 262 -4.01 -22.62 5.13
N ASP A 263 -5.27 -22.39 5.51
CA ASP A 263 -6.17 -21.50 4.79
C ASP A 263 -5.69 -20.05 4.82
N ALA A 264 -5.21 -19.56 5.96
CA ALA A 264 -4.62 -18.22 6.05
C ALA A 264 -3.36 -18.05 5.18
N GLY A 265 -2.52 -19.08 5.09
CA GLY A 265 -1.38 -19.10 4.16
C GLY A 265 -1.83 -19.00 2.70
N MET A 266 -2.82 -19.80 2.30
CA MET A 266 -3.40 -19.75 0.94
C MET A 266 -4.06 -18.41 0.65
N LYS A 267 -4.75 -17.82 1.62
CA LYS A 267 -5.37 -16.49 1.51
C LYS A 267 -4.33 -15.41 1.29
N ALA A 268 -3.24 -15.40 2.07
CA ALA A 268 -2.16 -14.42 1.90
C ALA A 268 -1.48 -14.55 0.53
N LEU A 269 -1.25 -15.77 0.05
CA LEU A 269 -0.73 -16.01 -1.30
C LEU A 269 -1.72 -15.60 -2.39
N GLY A 270 -3.02 -15.79 -2.17
CA GLY A 270 -4.08 -15.36 -3.10
C GLY A 270 -4.15 -13.85 -3.26
N ILE A 271 -4.07 -13.10 -2.16
CA ILE A 271 -4.02 -11.64 -2.20
C ILE A 271 -2.73 -11.16 -2.87
N ALA A 272 -1.58 -11.78 -2.57
CA ALA A 272 -0.33 -11.48 -3.26
C ALA A 272 -0.40 -11.74 -4.77
N LEU A 273 -1.12 -12.80 -5.20
CA LEU A 273 -1.38 -13.08 -6.60
C LEU A 273 -2.27 -12.01 -7.25
N ALA A 274 -3.34 -11.60 -6.56
CA ALA A 274 -4.25 -10.58 -7.07
C ALA A 274 -3.57 -9.23 -7.29
N VAL A 275 -2.69 -8.82 -6.38
CA VAL A 275 -2.02 -7.50 -6.42
C VAL A 275 -0.72 -7.55 -7.23
N GLY A 276 0.12 -8.54 -7.01
CA GLY A 276 1.44 -8.66 -7.64
C GLY A 276 1.44 -9.42 -8.97
N GLY A 277 0.33 -10.06 -9.35
CA GLY A 277 0.20 -10.88 -10.56
C GLY A 277 0.89 -12.25 -10.47
N GLU A 278 0.70 -13.07 -11.50
CA GLU A 278 1.19 -14.46 -11.57
C GLU A 278 2.72 -14.55 -11.42
N GLN A 279 3.45 -13.58 -11.98
CA GLN A 279 4.92 -13.54 -11.94
C GLN A 279 5.45 -13.50 -10.50
N THR A 280 4.70 -12.92 -9.56
CA THR A 280 5.10 -12.82 -8.15
C THR A 280 5.19 -14.20 -7.50
N LEU A 281 4.22 -15.08 -7.76
CA LEU A 281 4.25 -16.46 -7.26
C LEU A 281 5.30 -17.30 -8.00
N GLU A 282 5.45 -17.10 -9.30
CA GLU A 282 6.44 -17.81 -10.12
C GLU A 282 7.87 -17.60 -9.63
N VAL A 283 8.25 -16.36 -9.38
CA VAL A 283 9.60 -15.99 -8.95
C VAL A 283 9.86 -16.40 -7.50
N SER A 284 8.84 -16.35 -6.64
CA SER A 284 9.02 -16.59 -5.20
C SER A 284 8.94 -18.07 -4.84
N VAL A 285 7.96 -18.80 -5.39
CA VAL A 285 7.61 -20.17 -4.99
C VAL A 285 8.00 -21.21 -6.05
N GLY A 286 8.02 -20.82 -7.33
CA GLY A 286 8.25 -21.71 -8.46
C GLY A 286 7.01 -22.51 -8.84
N ASN A 287 6.56 -22.40 -10.10
CA ASN A 287 5.31 -23.02 -10.59
C ASN A 287 5.22 -24.53 -10.40
N ASN A 288 6.34 -25.24 -10.45
CA ASN A 288 6.37 -26.69 -10.36
C ASN A 288 6.19 -27.23 -8.93
N ASN A 289 6.29 -26.36 -7.92
CA ASN A 289 6.20 -26.75 -6.52
C ASN A 289 4.76 -26.73 -5.99
N ILE A 290 3.82 -26.10 -6.72
CA ILE A 290 2.46 -25.87 -6.24
C ILE A 290 1.51 -26.92 -6.81
N ASP A 291 0.85 -27.68 -5.94
CA ASP A 291 -0.19 -28.63 -6.34
C ASP A 291 -1.36 -27.92 -7.06
N LYS A 292 -1.92 -28.54 -8.10
CA LYS A 292 -3.06 -27.98 -8.85
C LYS A 292 -4.24 -27.60 -7.96
N MET A 293 -4.58 -28.44 -6.97
CA MET A 293 -5.67 -28.17 -6.03
C MET A 293 -5.39 -26.98 -5.11
N LYS A 294 -4.12 -26.76 -4.71
CA LYS A 294 -3.73 -25.60 -3.90
C LYS A 294 -3.75 -24.33 -4.74
N LEU A 295 -3.26 -24.41 -5.98
CA LEU A 295 -3.30 -23.29 -6.90
C LEU A 295 -4.73 -22.83 -7.21
N LEU A 296 -5.68 -23.77 -7.34
CA LEU A 296 -7.11 -23.44 -7.46
C LEU A 296 -7.62 -22.67 -6.24
N ARG A 297 -7.37 -23.15 -5.02
CA ARG A 297 -7.77 -22.44 -3.80
C ARG A 297 -7.12 -21.06 -3.65
N ILE A 298 -5.84 -20.93 -4.01
CA ILE A 298 -5.14 -19.64 -4.02
C ILE A 298 -5.84 -18.67 -4.98
N ARG A 299 -6.23 -19.14 -6.17
CA ARG A 299 -7.00 -18.34 -7.14
C ARG A 299 -8.40 -18.01 -6.66
N GLU A 300 -9.08 -18.91 -5.96
CA GLU A 300 -10.39 -18.63 -5.34
C GLU A 300 -10.27 -17.47 -4.34
N HIS A 301 -9.27 -17.50 -3.46
CA HIS A 301 -8.99 -16.39 -2.53
C HIS A 301 -8.62 -15.09 -3.24
N ALA A 302 -7.83 -15.16 -4.33
CA ALA A 302 -7.49 -14.00 -5.15
C ALA A 302 -8.74 -13.37 -5.79
N ASN A 303 -9.62 -14.20 -6.37
CA ASN A 303 -10.86 -13.75 -7.00
C ASN A 303 -11.84 -13.17 -5.98
N ALA A 304 -11.95 -13.78 -4.80
CA ALA A 304 -12.78 -13.25 -3.71
C ALA A 304 -12.32 -11.86 -3.26
N PHE A 305 -11.02 -11.63 -3.19
CA PHE A 305 -10.45 -10.33 -2.86
C PHE A 305 -10.68 -9.28 -3.96
N LEU A 306 -10.52 -9.65 -5.24
CA LEU A 306 -10.85 -8.75 -6.34
C LEU A 306 -12.35 -8.41 -6.39
N ALA A 307 -13.21 -9.36 -6.03
CA ALA A 307 -14.64 -9.13 -5.92
C ALA A 307 -14.97 -8.11 -4.82
N SER A 308 -14.34 -8.21 -3.63
CA SER A 308 -14.56 -7.25 -2.54
C SER A 308 -14.12 -5.84 -2.91
N ILE A 309 -13.00 -5.69 -3.63
CA ILE A 309 -12.56 -4.37 -4.13
C ILE A 309 -13.58 -3.79 -5.12
N ASN A 310 -14.15 -4.61 -6.00
CA ASN A 310 -15.15 -4.16 -6.97
C ASN A 310 -16.47 -3.74 -6.31
N GLU A 311 -16.83 -4.35 -5.18
CA GLU A 311 -18.00 -3.96 -4.38
C GLU A 311 -17.78 -2.62 -3.66
N GLU A 312 -16.62 -2.42 -3.04
CA GLU A 312 -16.24 -1.13 -2.42
C GLU A 312 -16.22 0.02 -3.45
N ASN A 313 -15.77 -0.27 -4.68
CA ASN A 313 -15.82 0.69 -5.79
C ASN A 313 -17.25 0.96 -6.30
N LYS A 314 -18.19 0.02 -6.14
CA LYS A 314 -19.61 0.25 -6.49
C LYS A 314 -20.33 1.08 -5.44
N GLU A 315 -20.07 0.84 -4.15
CA GLU A 315 -20.66 1.61 -3.06
C GLU A 315 -20.16 3.06 -3.04
N SER A 316 -18.88 3.30 -3.33
CA SER A 316 -18.33 4.67 -3.46
C SER A 316 -18.88 5.44 -4.67
N VAL A 317 -19.29 4.76 -5.74
CA VAL A 317 -19.94 5.38 -6.91
C VAL A 317 -21.43 5.67 -6.65
N GLN A 318 -22.11 4.89 -5.80
CA GLN A 318 -23.53 5.13 -5.48
C GLN A 318 -23.77 6.29 -4.51
N VAL A 319 -22.76 6.74 -3.76
CA VAL A 319 -22.88 7.92 -2.88
C VAL A 319 -22.83 9.24 -3.67
N GLU A 320 -22.34 9.25 -4.92
CA GLU A 320 -22.32 10.45 -5.78
C GLU A 320 -23.60 10.63 -6.63
N GLU A 321 -24.50 9.63 -6.69
CA GLU A 321 -25.75 9.71 -7.46
C GLU A 321 -27.01 9.80 -6.57
N GLU A 322 -27.15 10.87 -5.78
CA GLU A 322 -28.47 11.30 -5.27
C GLU A 322 -28.86 12.72 -5.74
N LYS A 323 -29.80 12.70 -6.71
CA LYS A 323 -30.80 13.68 -7.18
C LYS A 323 -30.38 14.98 -7.90
N PRO A 324 -30.95 15.27 -9.09
CA PRO A 324 -30.83 16.58 -9.73
C PRO A 324 -31.73 17.57 -9.00
N VAL A 325 -31.14 18.58 -8.37
CA VAL A 325 -31.88 19.74 -7.87
C VAL A 325 -32.01 20.71 -9.04
N GLN A 326 -33.21 20.81 -9.62
CA GLN A 326 -33.61 21.97 -10.41
C GLN A 326 -33.67 23.17 -9.48
N VAL A 327 -32.86 24.18 -9.74
CA VAL A 327 -33.02 25.51 -9.14
C VAL A 327 -33.02 26.53 -10.26
N ASP A 328 -34.20 27.07 -10.54
CA ASP A 328 -34.36 28.33 -11.25
C ASP A 328 -33.68 29.43 -10.43
N PHE A 329 -32.72 30.14 -11.03
CA PHE A 329 -32.31 31.46 -10.55
C PHE A 329 -32.32 32.47 -11.68
N GLU A 330 -33.13 33.49 -11.45
CA GLU A 330 -33.48 34.59 -12.33
C GLU A 330 -32.28 35.38 -12.84
N GLN A 331 -32.43 35.76 -14.11
CA GLN A 331 -31.72 36.80 -14.85
C GLN A 331 -31.31 38.01 -13.98
N LYS A 332 -30.04 38.08 -13.60
CA LYS A 332 -29.44 39.32 -13.07
C LYS A 332 -27.93 39.45 -13.30
N GLU A 333 -27.46 39.14 -14.51
CA GLU A 333 -26.06 39.43 -14.90
C GLU A 333 -25.91 40.12 -16.27
N VAL A 334 -26.99 40.61 -16.88
CA VAL A 334 -26.92 41.31 -18.20
C VAL A 334 -26.79 42.84 -18.08
N GLN A 335 -26.70 43.41 -16.87
CA GLN A 335 -26.56 44.87 -16.70
C GLN A 335 -25.16 45.39 -16.31
N ILE A 336 -24.17 44.53 -16.09
CA ILE A 336 -22.83 44.99 -15.65
C ILE A 336 -21.81 45.02 -16.80
N ILE A 337 -22.07 44.37 -17.94
CA ILE A 337 -21.16 44.31 -19.09
C ILE A 337 -21.44 45.41 -20.14
N LYS A 338 -22.58 46.10 -20.04
CA LYS A 338 -22.93 47.23 -20.94
C LYS A 338 -22.50 48.62 -20.44
N SER A 339 -22.12 48.75 -19.17
CA SER A 339 -21.58 50.01 -18.63
C SER A 339 -20.05 50.09 -18.72
N THR A 340 -19.36 48.98 -18.98
CA THR A 340 -17.88 48.93 -19.08
C THR A 340 -17.36 48.98 -20.52
N SER A 341 -18.25 49.06 -21.51
CA SER A 341 -17.90 49.25 -22.92
C SER A 341 -18.12 50.69 -23.41
N HIS A 342 -18.79 51.55 -22.65
CA HIS A 342 -18.98 52.97 -23.03
C HIS A 342 -17.87 53.90 -22.52
N ASP A 343 -17.08 53.47 -21.52
CA ASP A 343 -16.02 54.28 -20.90
C ASP A 343 -14.62 54.06 -21.48
N LEU A 344 -14.46 53.13 -22.44
CA LEU A 344 -13.19 52.88 -23.14
C LEU A 344 -13.12 53.50 -24.55
N GLU A 345 -14.24 53.97 -25.11
CA GLU A 345 -14.25 54.70 -26.39
C GLU A 345 -14.06 56.22 -26.23
N ASN A 346 -14.10 56.78 -25.01
CA ASN A 346 -13.86 58.22 -24.77
C ASN A 346 -12.49 58.56 -24.18
N MET A 347 -11.52 57.64 -24.22
CA MET A 347 -10.12 57.90 -23.84
C MET A 347 -9.10 57.68 -24.97
N VAL A 348 -9.55 57.49 -26.21
CA VAL A 348 -8.69 57.54 -27.40
C VAL A 348 -9.42 58.25 -28.55
N LYS A 349 -9.26 59.58 -28.61
CA LYS A 349 -9.53 60.49 -29.75
C LYS A 349 -10.96 60.86 -30.09
#